data_AF-A0A6A9QKB3-F1
#
_entry.id   AF-A0A6A9QKB3-F1
#
_cell.length_a   1.000
_cell.length_b   1.000
_cell.length_c   1.000
_cell.angle_alpha   90.00
_cell.angle_beta   90.00
_cell.angle_gamma   90.00
#
_symmetry.space_group_name_H-M   'P 1'
#
loop_
_entity.id
_entity.type
_entity.pdbx_description
1 polymer ?
#
loop_
_entity_poly.entity_id
_entity_poly.type
_entity_poly.pdbx_seq_one_letter_code
_entity_poly.pdbx_strand_id
1 'polypeptide(L)'
;MGSKTITIEVSEELARLIEKMIQLGIAKSKNEAVNMLIESGRSEVEEKIRKQEEVLKLVDEWVKEGFPYRHLDMSDLRQERTEKSVINSDR
;
A
#
# COMPACT_ATOMS: atom_id res chain seq x y z
N MET A 1 13.14 -22.91 10.05
CA MET A 1 12.30 -21.70 10.16
C MET A 1 11.83 -21.59 11.60
N GLY A 2 11.96 -20.41 12.22
CA GLY A 2 11.51 -20.22 13.60
C GLY A 2 9.99 -20.10 13.67
N SER A 3 9.38 -20.60 14.74
CA SER A 3 7.98 -20.36 15.07
C SER A 3 7.89 -19.32 16.18
N LYS A 4 6.99 -18.35 16.04
CA LYS A 4 6.67 -17.39 17.11
C LYS A 4 5.18 -17.47 17.41
N THR A 5 4.84 -17.71 18.68
CA THR A 5 3.45 -17.75 19.12
C THR A 5 2.95 -16.33 19.30
N ILE A 6 1.78 -16.05 18.74
CA ILE A 6 1.04 -14.81 18.96
C ILE A 6 -0.38 -15.16 19.40
N THR A 7 -0.98 -14.29 20.21
CA THR A 7 -2.41 -14.33 20.52
C THR A 7 -3.06 -13.20 19.73
N ILE A 8 -4.12 -13.50 19.00
CA ILE A 8 -4.89 -12.53 18.23
C ILE A 8 -6.37 -12.69 18.56
N GLU A 9 -7.06 -11.57 18.73
CA GLU A 9 -8.52 -11.55 18.70
C GLU A 9 -8.97 -11.42 17.25
N VAL A 10 -9.97 -12.20 16.86
CA VAL A 10 -10.50 -12.23 15.51
C VAL A 10 -12.01 -12.09 15.54
N SER A 11 -12.59 -11.64 14.42
CA SER A 11 -14.04 -11.62 14.29
C SER A 11 -14.61 -13.04 14.33
N GLU A 12 -15.85 -13.15 14.78
CA GLU A 12 -16.59 -14.41 14.80
C GLU A 12 -16.70 -15.02 13.39
N GLU A 13 -16.82 -14.18 12.35
CA GLU A 13 -16.83 -14.63 10.97
C GLU A 13 -15.51 -15.31 10.56
N LEU A 14 -14.39 -14.71 10.94
CA LEU A 14 -13.07 -15.28 10.64
C LEU A 14 -12.84 -16.57 11.43
N ALA A 15 -13.30 -16.64 12.69
CA ALA A 15 -13.25 -17.86 13.49
C ALA A 15 -14.02 -19.01 12.80
N ARG A 16 -15.26 -18.76 12.34
CA ARG A 16 -16.05 -19.74 11.58
C ARG A 16 -15.38 -20.16 10.27
N LEU A 17 -14.75 -19.23 9.56
CA LEU A 17 -14.01 -19.54 8.34
C LEU A 17 -12.84 -20.50 8.63
N ILE A 18 -12.05 -20.21 9.67
CA ILE A 18 -10.93 -21.05 10.11
C ILE A 18 -11.43 -22.47 10.45
N GLU A 19 -12.54 -22.57 11.18
CA GLU A 19 -13.14 -23.87 11.50
C GLU A 19 -13.60 -24.63 10.25
N LYS A 20 -14.23 -23.93 9.30
CA LYS A 20 -14.66 -24.53 8.03
C LYS A 20 -13.47 -25.02 7.20
N MET A 21 -12.34 -24.30 7.19
CA MET A 21 -11.12 -24.75 6.52
C MET A 21 -10.62 -26.08 7.11
N ILE A 22 -10.71 -26.25 8.43
CA ILE A 22 -10.31 -27.49 9.10
C ILE A 22 -11.32 -28.62 8.79
N GLN A 23 -12.62 -28.34 8.90
CA GLN A 23 -13.68 -29.33 8.62
C GLN A 23 -13.62 -29.88 7.20
N LEU A 24 -13.24 -29.05 6.23
CA LEU A 24 -13.08 -29.44 4.82
C LEU A 24 -11.72 -30.07 4.51
N GLY A 25 -10.81 -30.19 5.49
CA GLY A 25 -9.47 -30.75 5.29
C GLY A 25 -8.51 -29.85 4.52
N ILE A 26 -8.85 -28.56 4.34
CA ILE A 26 -8.00 -27.56 3.68
C ILE A 26 -6.79 -27.24 4.56
N ALA A 27 -6.98 -27.24 5.89
CA ALA A 27 -5.93 -27.07 6.88
C ALA A 27 -6.01 -28.16 7.95
N LYS A 28 -4.86 -28.58 8.50
CA LYS A 28 -4.78 -29.61 9.55
C LYS A 28 -4.94 -29.03 10.95
N SER A 29 -4.84 -27.71 11.09
CA SER A 29 -4.94 -27.01 12.39
C SER A 29 -5.37 -25.55 12.23
N LYS A 30 -5.79 -24.92 13.34
CA LYS A 30 -6.10 -23.48 13.38
C LYS A 30 -4.89 -22.64 12.97
N ASN A 31 -3.69 -23.01 13.42
CA ASN A 31 -2.46 -22.31 13.08
C ASN A 31 -2.15 -22.38 11.58
N GLU A 32 -2.30 -23.56 10.97
CA GLU A 32 -2.10 -23.72 9.53
C GLU A 32 -3.13 -22.91 8.73
N ALA A 33 -4.41 -22.96 9.12
CA ALA A 33 -5.47 -22.17 8.48
C ALA A 33 -5.16 -20.66 8.56
N VAL A 34 -4.79 -20.16 9.73
CA VAL A 34 -4.41 -18.75 9.93
C VAL A 34 -3.20 -18.37 9.08
N ASN A 35 -2.16 -19.21 9.04
CA ASN A 35 -0.99 -18.96 8.21
C ASN A 35 -1.34 -18.93 6.71
N MET A 36 -2.22 -19.81 6.24
CA MET A 36 -2.70 -19.78 4.86
C MET A 36 -3.44 -18.48 4.54
N LEU A 37 -4.31 -18.02 5.45
CA LEU A 37 -5.02 -16.75 5.28
C LEU A 37 -4.06 -15.56 5.24
N ILE A 38 -3.08 -15.51 6.15
CA ILE A 38 -2.07 -14.44 6.18
C ILE A 38 -1.24 -14.45 4.90
N GLU A 39 -0.74 -15.62 4.47
CA GLU A 39 0.11 -15.73 3.29
C GLU A 39 -0.66 -15.33 2.02
N SER A 40 -1.97 -15.59 1.96
CA SER A 40 -2.81 -15.18 0.82
C SER A 40 -2.85 -13.67 0.59
N GLY A 41 -2.69 -12.86 1.66
CA GLY A 41 -2.67 -11.40 1.57
C GLY A 41 -1.28 -10.77 1.62
N ARG A 42 -0.24 -11.59 1.77
CA ARG A 42 1.11 -11.12 2.10
C ARG A 42 1.71 -10.20 1.04
N SER A 43 1.60 -10.58 -0.24
CA SER A 43 2.19 -9.81 -1.34
C SER A 43 1.62 -8.39 -1.43
N GLU A 44 0.31 -8.22 -1.21
CA GLU A 44 -0.33 -6.91 -1.21
C GLU A 44 0.16 -6.05 -0.04
N VAL A 45 0.34 -6.65 1.14
CA VAL A 45 0.86 -5.95 2.31
C VAL A 45 2.32 -5.53 2.10
N GLU A 46 3.16 -6.42 1.57
CA GLU A 46 4.56 -6.12 1.23
C GLU A 46 4.67 -5.01 0.18
N GLU A 47 3.79 -5.01 -0.82
CA GLU A 47 3.69 -3.94 -1.82
C GLU A 47 3.37 -2.58 -1.19
N LYS A 48 2.39 -2.54 -0.28
CA LYS A 48 2.01 -1.30 0.42
C LYS A 48 3.15 -0.78 1.27
N ILE A 49 3.85 -1.65 1.99
CA ILE A 49 5.02 -1.28 2.79
C ILE A 49 6.08 -0.64 1.91
N ARG A 50 6.47 -1.30 0.80
CA ARG A 50 7.50 -0.79 -0.11
C ARG A 50 7.17 0.59 -0.66
N LYS A 51 5.91 0.82 -1.06
CA LYS A 51 5.46 2.14 -1.54
C LYS A 51 5.57 3.21 -0.47
N GLN A 52 5.21 2.89 0.77
CA GLN A 52 5.33 3.85 1.88
C GLN A 52 6.79 4.15 2.22
N GLU A 53 7.66 3.14 2.20
CA GLU A 53 9.11 3.33 2.37
C GLU A 53 9.70 4.25 1.28
N GLU A 54 9.27 4.09 0.02
CA GLU A 54 9.69 4.94 -1.08
C GLU A 54 9.24 6.40 -0.89
N VAL A 55 7.99 6.63 -0.48
CA VAL A 55 7.50 7.98 -0.15
C VAL A 55 8.32 8.61 0.97
N LEU A 56 8.56 7.86 2.05
CA LEU A 56 9.36 8.36 3.18
C LEU A 56 10.78 8.71 2.76
N LYS A 57 11.40 7.90 1.89
CA LYS A 57 12.71 8.18 1.32
C LYS A 57 12.72 9.47 0.51
N LEU A 58 11.75 9.67 -0.39
CA LEU A 58 11.66 10.89 -1.21
C LEU A 58 11.42 12.14 -0.37
N VAL A 59 10.60 12.03 0.68
CA VAL A 59 10.39 13.13 1.63
C VAL A 59 11.68 13.47 2.37
N ASP A 60 12.42 12.48 2.85
CA ASP A 60 13.70 12.68 3.52
C ASP A 60 14.76 13.32 2.59
N GLU A 61 14.86 12.85 1.35
CA GLU A 61 15.70 13.45 0.31
C GLU A 61 15.31 14.92 0.06
N TRP A 62 14.02 15.21 -0.07
CA TRP A 62 13.54 16.58 -0.26
C TRP A 62 13.86 17.48 0.94
N VAL A 63 13.67 17.00 2.16
CA VAL A 63 13.98 17.76 3.39
C VAL A 63 15.48 18.08 3.48
N LYS A 64 16.34 17.13 3.09
CA LYS A 64 17.80 17.29 3.16
C LYS A 64 18.38 18.11 2.03
N GLU A 65 17.93 17.87 0.79
CA GLU A 65 18.54 18.43 -0.42
C GLU A 65 17.78 19.63 -0.98
N GLY A 66 16.59 19.92 -0.44
CA GLY A 66 15.69 20.91 -1.00
C GLY A 66 15.00 20.41 -2.28
N PHE A 67 14.23 21.28 -2.94
CA PHE A 67 13.49 20.90 -4.14
C PHE A 67 14.51 20.52 -5.26
N PRO A 68 14.40 19.34 -5.90
CA PRO A 68 15.43 18.81 -6.79
C PRO A 68 15.63 19.63 -8.08
N TYR A 69 14.78 20.61 -8.32
CA TYR A 69 14.85 21.48 -9.46
C TYR A 69 15.46 22.82 -9.09
N ARG A 70 16.75 22.99 -9.41
CA ARG A 70 17.39 24.31 -9.34
C ARG A 70 17.03 25.19 -10.54
N HIS A 71 16.67 24.62 -11.68
CA HIS A 71 16.52 25.31 -12.98
C HIS A 71 15.29 24.82 -13.76
N LEU A 72 14.10 24.78 -13.13
CA LEU A 72 12.88 24.63 -13.92
C LEU A 72 12.58 25.95 -14.62
N ASP A 73 12.82 26.01 -15.93
CA ASP A 73 12.15 27.01 -16.76
C ASP A 73 10.67 26.63 -16.82
N MET A 74 9.86 27.37 -16.08
CA MET A 74 8.42 27.17 -15.97
C MET A 74 7.65 28.01 -17.00
N SER A 75 8.33 28.60 -18.00
CA SER A 75 7.72 29.39 -19.07
C SER A 75 6.60 28.62 -19.78
N ASP A 76 6.86 27.36 -20.11
CA ASP A 76 5.99 26.55 -20.96
C ASP A 76 4.74 26.10 -20.20
N LEU A 77 4.88 25.77 -18.91
CA LEU A 77 3.76 25.41 -18.03
C LEU A 77 2.84 26.60 -17.70
N ARG A 78 3.37 27.83 -17.79
CA ARG A 78 2.57 29.06 -17.61
C ARG A 78 1.75 29.38 -18.85
N GLN A 79 2.31 29.20 -20.06
CA GLN A 79 1.57 29.40 -21.32
C GLN A 79 0.36 28.47 -21.44
N GLU A 80 0.53 27.19 -21.08
CA GLU A 80 -0.56 26.20 -21.20
C GLU A 80 -1.76 26.49 -20.27
N ARG A 81 -1.53 27.15 -19.13
CA ARG A 81 -2.62 27.60 -18.23
C ARG A 81 -3.33 28.86 -18.74
N THR A 82 -2.62 29.76 -19.40
CA THR A 82 -3.21 30.99 -19.95
C THR A 82 -4.08 30.68 -21.17
N GLU A 83 -3.62 29.80 -22.07
CA GLU A 83 -4.38 29.42 -23.27
C GLU A 83 -5.71 28.73 -22.92
N LYS A 84 -5.72 27.82 -21.93
CA LYS A 84 -6.95 27.16 -21.47
C LYS A 84 -7.92 28.11 -20.75
N SER A 85 -7.43 29.22 -20.20
CA SER A 85 -8.28 30.26 -19.58
C SER A 85 -8.91 31.20 -20.61
N VAL A 86 -8.23 31.46 -21.74
CA VAL A 86 -8.75 32.31 -22.83
C VAL A 86 -9.79 31.54 -23.68
N ILE A 87 -9.60 30.24 -23.88
CA ILE A 87 -10.54 29.40 -24.66
C ILE A 87 -11.90 29.23 -23.94
N ASN A 88 -11.93 29.33 -22.61
CA ASN A 88 -13.15 29.21 -21.81
C ASN A 88 -13.87 30.54 -21.52
N SER A 89 -13.32 31.69 -21.94
CA SER A 89 -14.01 33.00 -21.83
C SER A 89 -14.73 33.44 -23.10
N ASP A 90 -14.50 32.75 -24.23
CA ASP A 90 -15.14 33.00 -25.53
C ASP A 90 -16.23 31.95 -25.87
N ARG A 91 -16.81 31.29 -24.86
CA ARG A 91 -18.00 30.43 -24.99
C ARG A 91 -19.14 30.88 -24.09
#